data_AF-A0A817S1M8-F1
#
_entry.id   AF-A0A817S1M8-F1
#
_cell.length_a   1.000
_cell.length_b   1.000
_cell.length_c   1.000
_cell.angle_alpha   90.00
_cell.angle_beta   90.00
_cell.angle_gamma   90.00
#
_symmetry.space_group_name_H-M   'P 1'
#
loop_
_entity.id
_entity.type
_entity.pdbx_description
1 polymer ?
#
loop_
_entity_poly.entity_id
_entity_poly.type
_entity_poly.pdbx_seq_one_letter_code
_entity_poly.pdbx_strand_id
1 'polypeptide(L)'
;MFLFFVPEKKQNLYLWYLGTIVSYVYYKNKYYVSAISLDERNELTFAHDFMELSSIEYDWKDKTLYIGDRLTDKIHRMNFNKTQSIVIVEDNQISSIRTLAINWFKWKLYQLIIISEIRISELDGRYTIT
;
A
#
# COMPACT_ATOMS: atom_id res chain seq x y z
N MET A 1 6.45 -2.87 -10.98
CA MET A 1 6.62 -3.80 -9.84
C MET A 1 7.31 -3.00 -8.76
N PHE A 2 6.65 -2.77 -7.62
CA PHE A 2 7.26 -2.11 -6.47
C PHE A 2 7.40 -3.18 -5.38
N LEU A 3 8.61 -3.28 -4.81
CA LEU A 3 9.02 -4.31 -3.88
C LEU A 3 9.31 -3.63 -2.54
N PHE A 4 8.63 -4.04 -1.48
CA PHE A 4 8.98 -3.62 -0.13
C PHE A 4 9.08 -4.84 0.79
N PHE A 5 10.17 -4.87 1.54
CA PHE A 5 10.49 -5.90 2.52
C PHE A 5 9.84 -5.52 3.84
N VAL A 6 8.94 -6.36 4.36
CA VAL A 6 8.37 -6.18 5.71
C VAL A 6 8.74 -7.40 6.56
N PRO A 7 9.62 -7.24 7.57
CA PRO A 7 9.95 -8.27 8.53
C PRO A 7 8.83 -8.39 9.56
N GLU A 8 8.15 -9.53 9.58
CA GLU A 8 7.16 -9.84 10.61
C GLU A 8 7.79 -10.71 11.71
N LYS A 9 7.53 -10.34 12.97
CA LYS A 9 7.70 -11.28 14.08
C LYS A 9 6.43 -12.13 14.15
N LYS A 10 6.57 -13.46 14.00
CA LYS A 10 5.49 -14.37 14.39
C LYS A 10 5.16 -14.13 15.86
N GLN A 11 3.93 -13.69 16.15
CA GLN A 11 3.41 -13.61 17.51
C GLN A 11 3.04 -15.02 17.98
N ASN A 12 4.04 -15.85 18.29
CA ASN A 12 3.84 -16.96 19.22
C ASN A 12 4.21 -16.44 20.60
N LEU A 13 3.20 -16.22 21.44
CA LEU A 13 3.36 -16.21 22.88
C LEU A 13 4.03 -17.53 23.27
N TYR A 14 5.00 -17.50 24.18
CA TYR A 14 5.91 -18.58 24.57
C TYR A 14 7.06 -18.81 23.57
N LEU A 15 8.29 -18.44 24.00
CA LEU A 15 9.60 -18.48 23.31
C LEU A 15 10.10 -17.11 22.81
N TRP A 16 10.33 -16.21 23.76
CA TRP A 16 11.27 -15.11 23.59
C TRP A 16 12.65 -15.72 23.26
N TYR A 17 13.34 -15.25 22.22
CA TYR A 17 14.69 -15.60 21.75
C TYR A 17 14.88 -16.49 20.50
N LEU A 18 13.86 -17.15 19.95
CA LEU A 18 14.02 -17.93 18.69
C LEU A 18 12.98 -17.59 17.60
N GLY A 19 12.45 -16.37 17.60
CA GLY A 19 11.50 -15.95 16.57
C GLY A 19 12.20 -15.78 15.22
N THR A 20 11.99 -16.71 14.28
CA THR A 20 12.36 -16.53 12.88
C THR A 20 11.64 -15.29 12.34
N ILE A 21 12.40 -14.29 11.91
CA ILE A 21 11.84 -13.18 11.14
C ILE A 21 11.46 -13.76 9.78
N VAL A 22 10.17 -13.74 9.49
CA VAL A 22 9.68 -14.11 8.16
C VAL A 22 9.46 -12.82 7.41
N SER A 23 10.08 -12.73 6.24
CA SER A 23 10.01 -11.57 5.39
C SER A 23 9.15 -11.89 4.19
N TYR A 24 8.35 -10.92 3.79
CA TYR A 24 7.44 -11.04 2.67
C TYR A 24 7.77 -10.02 1.58
N VAL A 25 7.54 -10.44 0.35
CA VAL A 25 7.43 -9.61 -0.83
C VAL A 25 5.96 -9.38 -1.10
N TYR A 26 5.55 -8.12 -1.02
CA TYR A 26 4.21 -7.71 -1.41
C TYR A 26 4.22 -7.26 -2.85
N TYR A 27 3.22 -7.71 -3.60
CA TYR A 27 3.08 -7.36 -4.99
C TYR A 27 1.60 -7.23 -5.35
N LYS A 28 1.31 -6.49 -6.41
CA LYS A 28 -0.05 -6.33 -6.92
C LYS A 28 -0.29 -7.15 -8.17
N ASN A 29 -1.50 -7.67 -8.29
CA ASN A 29 -2.12 -8.05 -9.54
C ASN A 29 -3.15 -6.98 -9.96
N LYS A 30 -3.91 -7.24 -11.02
CA LYS A 30 -4.95 -6.28 -11.48
C LYS A 30 -6.03 -6.03 -10.42
N TYR A 31 -6.40 -7.05 -9.64
CA TYR A 31 -7.59 -7.01 -8.77
C TYR A 31 -7.28 -7.21 -7.27
N TYR A 32 -6.05 -7.52 -6.91
CA TYR A 32 -5.67 -7.87 -5.54
C TYR A 32 -4.19 -7.61 -5.26
N VAL A 33 -3.85 -7.53 -3.98
CA VAL A 33 -2.49 -7.49 -3.43
C VAL A 33 -2.20 -8.85 -2.82
N SER A 34 -1.04 -9.41 -3.14
CA SER A 34 -0.55 -10.67 -2.60
C SER A 34 0.75 -10.48 -1.84
N ALA A 35 1.05 -11.43 -0.97
CA ALA A 35 2.31 -11.51 -0.25
C ALA A 35 2.89 -12.91 -0.42
N ILE A 36 4.16 -12.99 -0.80
CA ILE A 36 4.93 -14.23 -0.85
C ILE A 36 6.10 -14.13 0.11
N SER A 37 6.29 -15.17 0.91
CA SER A 37 7.43 -15.29 1.81
C SER A 37 8.75 -15.40 1.03
N LEU A 38 9.86 -14.88 1.55
CA LEU A 38 11.17 -14.95 0.88
C LEU A 38 11.74 -16.36 0.74
N ASP A 39 11.25 -17.31 1.54
CA ASP A 39 11.55 -18.73 1.34
C ASP A 39 10.63 -19.39 0.30
N GLU A 40 9.72 -18.61 -0.31
CA GLU A 40 8.74 -18.97 -1.34
C GLU A 40 7.79 -20.11 -0.95
N ARG A 41 7.72 -20.47 0.34
CA ARG A 41 6.90 -21.60 0.81
C ARG A 41 5.46 -21.23 1.08
N ASN A 42 5.20 -19.95 1.29
CA ASN A 42 3.90 -19.43 1.68
C ASN A 42 3.56 -18.20 0.84
N GLU A 43 2.43 -18.29 0.14
CA GLU A 43 1.81 -17.18 -0.58
C GLU A 43 0.38 -16.99 -0.06
N LEU A 44 -0.05 -15.73 0.05
CA LEU A 44 -1.39 -15.37 0.49
C LEU A 44 -1.93 -14.15 -0.26
N THR A 45 -3.24 -14.10 -0.42
CA THR A 45 -3.95 -12.87 -0.80
C THR A 45 -4.02 -11.95 0.40
N PHE A 46 -3.39 -10.78 0.29
CA PHE A 46 -3.33 -9.80 1.36
C PHE A 46 -4.57 -8.90 1.38
N ALA A 47 -4.96 -8.35 0.23
CA ALA A 47 -6.15 -7.51 0.05
C ALA A 47 -6.75 -7.76 -1.34
N HIS A 48 -8.08 -7.66 -1.49
CA HIS A 48 -8.80 -7.97 -2.73
C HIS A 48 -9.98 -7.00 -2.95
N ASP A 49 -10.83 -7.27 -3.94
CA ASP A 49 -12.01 -6.48 -4.35
C ASP A 49 -11.67 -5.10 -4.93
N PHE A 50 -10.55 -5.01 -5.66
CA PHE A 50 -10.19 -3.83 -6.43
C PHE A 50 -10.54 -4.00 -7.90
N MET A 51 -10.76 -2.89 -8.60
CA MET A 51 -11.16 -2.91 -10.01
C MET A 51 -9.97 -2.90 -10.97
N GLU A 52 -8.99 -2.03 -10.73
CA GLU A 52 -7.74 -2.04 -11.49
C GLU A 52 -6.59 -1.37 -10.72
N LEU A 53 -5.79 -2.15 -10.00
CA LEU A 53 -4.69 -1.61 -9.21
C LEU A 53 -3.58 -0.99 -10.07
N SER A 54 -3.26 0.28 -9.81
CA SER A 54 -2.13 0.99 -10.41
C SER A 54 -0.85 0.87 -9.59
N SER A 55 -0.95 0.91 -8.26
CA SER A 55 0.20 0.97 -7.36
C SER A 55 -0.13 0.51 -5.94
N ILE A 56 0.92 0.10 -5.21
CA ILE A 56 0.90 -0.22 -3.78
C ILE A 56 2.11 0.41 -3.12
N GLU A 57 1.92 1.14 -2.04
CA GLU A 57 2.99 1.86 -1.32
C GLU A 57 2.87 1.64 0.19
N TYR A 58 3.99 1.41 0.86
CA TYR A 58 4.01 1.09 2.29
C TYR A 58 4.59 2.23 3.11
N ASP A 59 3.82 2.70 4.08
CA ASP A 59 4.32 3.54 5.17
C ASP A 59 4.87 2.65 6.29
N TRP A 60 6.19 2.67 6.44
CA TRP A 60 6.90 1.92 7.47
C TRP A 60 6.60 2.39 8.89
N LYS A 61 6.36 3.70 9.08
CA LYS A 61 6.21 4.30 10.40
C LYS A 61 4.89 3.89 11.02
N ASP A 62 3.81 4.07 10.26
CA ASP A 62 2.45 3.80 10.74
C ASP A 62 1.94 2.42 10.30
N LYS A 63 2.80 1.62 9.64
CA LYS A 63 2.49 0.27 9.14
C LYS A 63 1.18 0.28 8.34
N THR A 64 1.13 1.12 7.33
CA THR A 64 -0.07 1.38 6.54
C THR A 64 0.23 1.15 5.06
N LEU A 65 -0.68 0.45 4.38
CA LEU A 65 -0.62 0.23 2.94
C LEU A 65 -1.53 1.24 2.23
N TYR A 66 -0.99 1.87 1.19
CA TYR A 66 -1.70 2.76 0.30
C TYR A 66 -1.84 2.08 -1.05
N ILE A 67 -3.05 2.10 -1.60
CA ILE A 67 -3.40 1.33 -2.79
C ILE A 67 -4.12 2.25 -3.75
N GLY A 68 -3.55 2.45 -4.94
CA GLY A 68 -4.22 3.18 -6.02
C GLY A 68 -5.06 2.24 -6.86
N ASP A 69 -6.38 2.49 -6.93
CA ASP A 69 -7.30 1.84 -7.87
C ASP A 69 -7.61 2.80 -9.01
N ARG A 70 -7.09 2.46 -10.20
CA ARG A 70 -7.12 3.30 -11.40
C ARG A 70 -8.51 3.41 -12.00
N LEU A 71 -9.31 2.34 -11.96
CA LEU A 71 -10.60 2.34 -12.64
C LEU A 71 -11.65 3.09 -11.82
N THR A 72 -11.50 3.10 -10.50
CA THR A 72 -12.44 3.78 -9.59
C THR A 72 -11.97 5.15 -9.15
N ASP A 73 -10.77 5.58 -9.58
CA ASP A 73 -10.13 6.84 -9.19
C ASP A 73 -10.07 7.02 -7.66
N LYS A 74 -9.69 5.93 -6.97
CA LYS A 74 -9.61 5.89 -5.51
C LYS A 74 -8.21 5.60 -5.02
N ILE A 75 -7.85 6.25 -3.92
CA ILE A 75 -6.71 5.87 -3.09
C ILE A 75 -7.26 5.27 -1.80
N HIS A 76 -6.98 3.98 -1.60
CA HIS A 76 -7.30 3.28 -0.37
C HIS A 76 -6.12 3.38 0.59
N ARG A 77 -6.44 3.47 1.88
CA ARG A 77 -5.50 3.42 3.00
C ARG A 77 -5.96 2.30 3.94
N MET A 78 -5.08 1.34 4.22
CA MET A 78 -5.38 0.17 5.04
C MET A 78 -4.25 -0.07 6.03
N ASN A 79 -4.55 -0.25 7.32
CA ASN A 79 -3.52 -0.69 8.26
C ASN A 79 -3.02 -2.07 7.85
N PHE A 80 -1.74 -2.34 8.05
CA PHE A 80 -1.14 -3.60 7.58
C PHE A 80 -1.68 -4.85 8.27
N ASN A 81 -2.25 -4.69 9.47
CA ASN A 81 -3.03 -5.73 10.15
C ASN A 81 -4.45 -5.91 9.57
N LYS A 82 -4.73 -5.30 8.40
CA LYS A 82 -6.01 -5.30 7.66
C LYS A 82 -7.17 -4.58 8.35
N THR A 83 -6.91 -3.82 9.41
CA THR A 83 -7.92 -2.96 10.05
C THR A 83 -8.00 -1.60 9.35
N GLN A 84 -9.12 -0.88 9.54
CA GLN A 84 -9.29 0.50 9.06
C GLN A 84 -8.97 0.69 7.57
N SER A 85 -9.58 -0.13 6.71
CA SER A 85 -9.54 0.06 5.26
C SER A 85 -10.53 1.16 4.87
N ILE A 86 -10.02 2.32 4.48
CA ILE A 86 -10.80 3.49 4.09
C ILE A 86 -10.34 4.04 2.75
N VAL A 87 -11.21 4.81 2.09
CA VAL A 87 -10.84 5.62 0.93
C VAL A 87 -10.42 7.00 1.46
N ILE A 88 -9.22 7.46 1.09
CA ILE A 88 -8.68 8.75 1.54
C ILE A 88 -8.69 9.81 0.44
N VAL A 89 -8.75 9.39 -0.81
CA VAL A 89 -8.99 10.28 -1.94
C VAL A 89 -10.06 9.64 -2.81
N GLU A 90 -11.15 10.37 -2.99
CA GLU A 90 -12.24 10.07 -3.91
C GLU A 90 -12.48 11.32 -4.74
N ASP A 91 -12.26 11.28 -6.06
CA ASP A 91 -12.71 12.35 -6.94
C ASP A 91 -12.71 11.92 -8.42
N ASN A 92 -13.75 12.31 -9.15
CA ASN A 92 -13.75 12.30 -10.62
C ASN A 92 -12.73 13.32 -11.21
N GLN A 93 -12.06 14.12 -10.37
CA GLN A 93 -10.98 15.03 -10.75
C GLN A 93 -9.57 14.42 -10.62
N ILE A 94 -9.43 13.20 -10.12
CA ILE A 94 -8.18 12.47 -10.31
C ILE A 94 -8.18 12.02 -11.77
N SER A 95 -7.31 12.59 -12.58
CA SER A 95 -7.18 12.20 -13.99
C SER A 95 -6.48 10.83 -14.09
N SER A 96 -7.06 9.78 -13.51
CA SER A 96 -6.56 8.41 -13.45
C SER A 96 -5.16 8.24 -12.85
N ILE A 97 -5.10 7.56 -11.69
CA ILE A 97 -3.84 7.33 -10.96
C ILE A 97 -2.94 6.38 -11.75
N ARG A 98 -1.75 6.86 -12.16
CA ARG A 98 -0.71 6.00 -12.75
C ARG A 98 0.12 5.30 -11.68
N THR A 99 0.58 6.05 -10.68
CA THR A 99 1.34 5.49 -9.55
C THR A 99 1.28 6.41 -8.34
N LEU A 100 1.57 5.85 -7.18
CA LEU A 100 1.77 6.55 -5.92
C LEU A 100 3.24 6.49 -5.52
N ALA A 101 3.65 7.36 -4.60
CA ALA A 101 4.87 7.23 -3.82
C ALA A 101 4.65 7.86 -2.43
N ILE A 102 5.24 7.28 -1.39
CA ILE A 102 5.13 7.76 -0.01
C ILE A 102 6.45 8.33 0.48
N ASN A 103 6.39 9.49 1.14
CA ASN A 103 7.45 9.98 2.02
C ASN A 103 6.97 9.88 3.46
N TRP A 104 7.25 8.75 4.11
CA TRP A 104 6.84 8.48 5.49
C TRP A 104 7.54 9.38 6.53
N PHE A 105 8.68 9.99 6.18
CA PHE A 105 9.36 10.95 7.06
C PHE A 105 8.66 12.31 7.10
N LYS A 106 8.01 12.69 5.99
CA LYS A 106 7.32 13.98 5.85
C LYS A 106 5.80 13.86 5.80
N TRP A 107 5.27 12.65 5.96
CA TRP A 107 3.84 12.35 5.82
C TRP A 107 3.22 12.84 4.51
N LYS A 108 3.97 12.70 3.41
CA LYS A 108 3.50 13.10 2.07
C LYS A 108 3.16 11.91 1.19
N LEU A 109 2.07 12.06 0.45
CA LEU A 109 1.64 11.17 -0.63
C LEU A 109 1.80 11.89 -1.97
N TYR A 110 2.57 11.29 -2.87
CA TYR A 110 2.79 11.77 -4.23
C TYR A 110 1.96 10.92 -5.18
N GLN A 111 1.26 11.57 -6.11
CA GLN A 111 0.33 10.93 -7.02
C GLN A 111 0.71 11.35 -8.44
N LEU A 112 1.16 10.40 -9.27
CA LEU A 112 1.35 10.63 -10.70
C LEU A 112 0.05 10.29 -11.42
N ILE A 113 -0.50 11.23 -12.18
CA ILE A 113 -1.77 11.07 -12.89
C ILE A 113 -1.58 10.94 -14.42
N ILE A 114 -2.62 10.58 -15.17
CA ILE A 114 -2.52 10.35 -16.63
C ILE A 114 -1.99 11.58 -17.38
N ILE A 115 -2.35 12.79 -16.98
CA ILE A 115 -1.88 14.00 -17.65
C ILE A 115 -0.43 14.38 -17.31
N SER A 116 0.33 13.49 -16.65
CA SER A 116 1.76 13.66 -16.30
C SER A 116 2.03 14.78 -15.29
N GLU A 117 1.04 15.14 -14.48
CA GLU A 117 1.22 15.99 -13.31
C GLU A 117 1.53 15.14 -12.06
N ILE A 118 2.26 15.74 -11.12
CA ILE A 118 2.50 15.16 -9.80
C ILE A 118 1.72 15.98 -8.80
N ARG A 119 0.71 15.37 -8.18
CA ARG A 119 -0.03 15.96 -7.08
C ARG A 119 0.56 15.52 -5.75
N ILE A 120 0.61 16.43 -4.79
CA ILE A 120 1.17 16.18 -3.46
C ILE A 120 0.09 16.43 -2.43
N SER A 121 -0.17 15.47 -1.56
CA SER A 121 -1.10 15.59 -0.44
C SER A 121 -0.47 15.12 0.87
N GLU A 122 -1.15 15.37 1.99
CA GLU A 122 -0.87 14.63 3.22
C GLU A 122 -1.26 13.14 3.06
N LEU A 123 -0.79 12.31 3.99
CA LEU A 123 -1.08 10.87 4.05
C LEU A 123 -2.55 10.50 4.30
N ASP A 124 -3.41 11.47 4.63
CA ASP A 124 -4.86 11.27 4.72
C ASP A 124 -5.61 11.84 3.50
N GLY A 125 -4.89 12.21 2.45
CA GLY A 125 -5.44 12.72 1.19
C GLY A 125 -5.77 14.21 1.17
N ARG A 126 -5.62 14.93 2.30
CA ARG A 126 -5.91 16.37 2.36
C ARG A 126 -4.78 17.24 1.80
N TYR A 127 -5.12 18.49 1.48
CA TYR A 127 -4.19 19.56 1.06
C TYR A 127 -3.41 19.25 -0.22
N THR A 128 -4.13 18.85 -1.27
CA THR A 128 -3.54 18.60 -2.58
C THR A 128 -3.03 19.91 -3.20
N ILE A 129 -1.72 19.99 -3.42
CA ILE A 129 -1.07 21.06 -4.20
C ILE A 129 -0.79 20.51 -5.60
N THR A 130 -1.12 21.29 -6.61
CA THR A 130 -0.81 21.05 -8.04
C THR A 130 0.36 21.92 -8.46
#